data_AF-A0A442C469-F1
#
_entry.id   AF-A0A442C469-F1
#
_cell.length_a   1.000
_cell.length_b   1.000
_cell.length_c   1.000
_cell.angle_alpha   90.00
_cell.angle_beta   90.00
_cell.angle_gamma   90.00
#
_symmetry.space_group_name_H-M   'P 1'
#
loop_
_entity.id
_entity.type
_entity.pdbx_description
1 polymer ?
#
loop_
_entity_poly.entity_id
_entity_poly.type
_entity_poly.pdbx_seq_one_letter_code
_entity_poly.pdbx_strand_id
1 'polypeptide(L)'
;MSNHRISRSNVAVAPSENWLKRAISIIVTLALLAWLASDQRWKMVGDAFASITPGAFVAVAAALFVTYVLRALRVCDEFRDDVNGRFGATLRIILIHNAMINIVPFRGGETAFPILLRQVFGVSIVRAGASLLWFRLQDAFVVGVLACLVWPGLHPALRVAGIAALIAAAWYLPRWARAPHNWTAGGGTGKEMTAMNVLPIPASGLPEGAVMPEHKLSIVIPMYNEADNVEPLLVRIHQAMENYSQPWEVVLVDDGSTDATPAEIRRLAAQYRPHVHGVELVRNYKQTAAMQAGLDAARGDVIATLDGDLQNDPFDIPRMVYRLLTEDLDLVAGWRKNRQEGFWMRRLPSRIANRLIARVTGVRLNDYGCSLKVFRGSVIRSVRLYGEMHRFIPAWLATVTTPRRISEEVVTHHARIHGQSKYGISRTFRVVLDLVFMFFFMRYRTRPGHFFGGIGIVLGVIGSLILAYLFAIKVFWGQAIGTRPMLITGFFLVIAGLQAVTSGVLAEMLSRIYLEANGTLAYVARPQPAPGEGDGWQWPSKPAVVEKPKARRK
;
A
#
# COMPACT_ATOMS: atom_id res chain seq x y z
N MET A 1 51.71 -14.83 41.03
CA MET A 1 52.46 -13.97 40.08
C MET A 1 51.52 -13.58 38.94
N SER A 2 51.59 -12.29 38.57
CA SER A 2 50.98 -11.55 37.45
C SER A 2 49.46 -11.54 37.23
N ASN A 3 48.86 -10.46 37.76
CA ASN A 3 47.72 -9.74 37.20
C ASN A 3 47.95 -9.31 35.74
N HIS A 4 46.95 -9.48 34.85
CA HIS A 4 46.80 -8.64 33.67
C HIS A 4 45.39 -8.04 33.61
N ARG A 5 45.33 -6.78 34.07
CA ARG A 5 44.18 -5.89 34.06
C ARG A 5 44.25 -5.12 32.74
N ILE A 6 43.29 -5.31 31.85
CA ILE A 6 43.19 -4.53 30.61
C ILE A 6 42.71 -3.12 30.97
N SER A 7 43.59 -2.16 30.75
CA SER A 7 43.41 -0.71 30.91
C SER A 7 42.34 -0.19 29.94
N ARG A 8 41.30 0.46 30.46
CA ARG A 8 40.39 1.31 29.68
C ARG A 8 41.11 2.64 29.44
N SER A 9 41.44 2.93 28.19
CA SER A 9 41.89 4.25 27.76
C SER A 9 40.71 5.24 27.80
N ASN A 10 40.80 6.21 28.71
CA ASN A 10 39.95 7.40 28.69
C ASN A 10 40.39 8.29 27.53
N VAL A 11 39.59 8.36 26.47
CA VAL A 11 39.68 9.46 25.49
C VAL A 11 38.89 10.62 26.06
N ALA A 12 39.61 11.63 26.55
CA ALA A 12 39.03 12.90 26.95
C ALA A 12 38.49 13.63 25.70
N VAL A 13 37.16 13.77 25.62
CA VAL A 13 36.50 14.64 24.64
C VAL A 13 36.60 16.07 25.16
N ALA A 14 37.29 16.94 24.42
CA ALA A 14 37.43 18.36 24.75
C ALA A 14 36.06 19.05 24.79
N PRO A 15 35.71 19.79 25.87
CA PRO A 15 34.44 20.49 25.97
C PRO A 15 34.60 21.95 25.49
N SER A 16 34.57 22.21 24.19
CA SER A 16 34.51 23.61 23.73
C SER A 16 34.02 23.75 22.29
N GLU A 17 32.70 23.86 22.09
CA GLU A 17 32.14 24.62 20.94
C GLU A 17 30.62 24.85 20.98
N ASN A 18 29.87 24.19 21.88
CA ASN A 18 28.40 24.26 21.88
C ASN A 18 27.80 25.44 22.67
N TRP A 19 28.52 26.01 23.63
CA TRP A 19 27.95 27.06 24.48
C TRP A 19 27.82 28.39 23.75
N LEU A 20 28.79 28.75 22.90
CA LEU A 20 28.79 29.99 22.13
C LEU A 20 27.67 29.98 21.08
N LYS A 21 27.48 28.84 20.38
CA LYS A 21 26.38 28.64 19.42
C LYS A 21 25.01 28.74 20.12
N ARG A 22 24.87 28.18 21.32
CA ARG A 22 23.66 28.31 22.14
C ARG A 22 23.43 29.74 22.62
N ALA A 23 24.47 30.42 23.08
CA ALA A 23 24.40 31.81 23.52
C ALA A 23 23.99 32.73 22.37
N ILE A 24 24.61 32.59 21.19
CA ILE A 24 24.24 33.34 19.99
C ILE A 24 22.80 33.05 19.58
N SER A 25 22.37 31.77 19.59
CA SER A 25 20.98 31.41 19.27
C SER A 25 19.97 32.02 20.24
N ILE A 26 20.28 32.06 21.54
CA ILE A 26 19.42 32.68 22.55
C ILE A 26 19.37 34.20 22.35
N ILE A 27 20.51 34.85 22.11
CA ILE A 27 20.59 36.29 21.86
C ILE A 27 19.80 36.68 20.60
N VAL A 28 19.96 35.93 19.51
CA VAL A 28 19.21 36.17 18.25
C VAL A 28 17.71 35.94 18.46
N THR A 29 17.32 34.91 19.22
CA THR A 29 15.91 34.63 19.52
C THR A 29 15.30 35.74 20.37
N LEU A 30 16.00 36.20 21.41
CA LEU A 30 15.55 37.31 22.26
C LEU A 30 15.49 38.63 21.48
N ALA A 31 16.45 38.89 20.60
CA ALA A 31 16.45 40.06 19.72
C ALA A 31 15.28 40.01 18.72
N LEU A 32 14.98 38.84 18.14
CA LEU A 32 13.82 38.66 17.25
C LEU A 32 12.50 38.81 18.01
N LEU A 33 12.40 38.29 19.23
CA LEU A 33 11.20 38.46 20.07
C LEU A 33 11.02 39.92 20.50
N ALA A 34 12.10 40.61 20.87
CA ALA A 34 12.07 42.03 21.20
C ALA A 34 11.71 42.88 19.97
N TRP A 35 12.27 42.57 18.81
CA TRP A 35 11.93 43.21 17.54
C TRP A 35 10.46 42.98 17.17
N LEU A 36 9.99 41.73 17.28
CA LEU A 36 8.59 41.38 17.05
C LEU A 36 7.69 42.15 18.02
N ALA A 37 7.99 42.18 19.31
CA ALA A 37 7.23 42.90 20.34
C ALA A 37 7.30 44.43 20.21
N SER A 38 8.35 44.97 19.57
CA SER A 38 8.51 46.41 19.33
C SER A 38 7.63 46.96 18.20
N ASP A 39 7.01 46.09 17.40
CA ASP A 39 6.15 46.51 16.31
C ASP A 39 4.84 47.13 16.85
N GLN A 40 4.56 48.38 16.46
CA GLN A 40 3.33 49.11 16.80
C GLN A 40 2.06 48.38 16.31
N ARG A 41 2.19 47.37 15.44
CA ARG A 41 1.08 46.49 15.02
C ARG A 41 0.51 45.63 16.15
N TRP A 42 1.21 45.45 17.28
CA TRP A 42 0.62 44.79 18.46
C TRP A 42 -0.46 45.65 19.11
N LYS A 43 -0.39 46.98 19.02
CA LYS A 43 -1.53 47.83 19.39
C LYS A 43 -2.73 47.55 18.49
N MET A 44 -2.53 47.42 17.17
CA MET A 44 -3.61 47.07 16.25
C MET A 44 -4.24 45.69 16.56
N VAL A 45 -3.43 44.70 16.97
CA VAL A 45 -3.94 43.40 17.44
C VAL A 45 -4.68 43.55 18.77
N GLY A 46 -4.10 44.28 19.73
CA GLY A 46 -4.72 44.58 21.03
C GLY A 46 -6.04 45.32 20.90
N ASP A 47 -6.11 46.33 20.02
CA ASP A 47 -7.28 47.11 19.67
C ASP A 47 -8.32 46.24 18.96
N ALA A 48 -7.90 45.34 18.07
CA ALA A 48 -8.78 44.36 17.45
C ALA A 48 -9.39 43.41 18.49
N PHE A 49 -8.62 42.92 19.47
CA PHE A 49 -9.15 42.13 20.59
C PHE A 49 -10.06 42.96 21.51
N ALA A 50 -9.72 44.22 21.78
CA ALA A 50 -10.52 45.14 22.58
C ALA A 50 -11.85 45.52 21.90
N SER A 51 -11.89 45.48 20.56
CA SER A 51 -13.11 45.72 19.77
C SER A 51 -14.09 44.53 19.75
N ILE A 52 -13.68 43.36 20.25
CA ILE A 52 -14.55 42.19 20.37
C ILE A 52 -15.51 42.44 21.53
N THR A 53 -16.81 42.52 21.24
CA THR A 53 -17.82 42.65 22.30
C THR A 53 -17.77 41.42 23.23
N PRO A 54 -18.03 41.58 24.54
CA PRO A 54 -18.05 40.45 25.47
C PRO A 54 -18.97 39.31 25.00
N GLY A 55 -20.10 39.64 24.37
CA GLY A 55 -21.01 38.67 23.76
C GLY A 55 -20.41 37.88 22.60
N ALA A 56 -19.65 38.54 21.70
CA ALA A 56 -18.96 37.86 20.60
C ALA A 56 -17.84 36.95 21.10
N PHE A 57 -17.10 37.39 22.12
CA PHE A 57 -16.08 36.55 22.77
C PHE A 57 -16.70 35.30 23.41
N VAL A 58 -17.78 35.47 24.17
CA VAL A 58 -18.53 34.35 24.78
C VAL A 58 -19.09 33.41 23.71
N ALA A 59 -19.63 33.93 22.61
CA ALA A 59 -20.16 33.12 21.52
C ALA A 59 -19.07 32.29 20.83
N VAL A 60 -17.89 32.88 20.55
CA VAL A 60 -16.76 32.17 19.95
C VAL A 60 -16.18 31.12 20.91
N ALA A 61 -16.03 31.46 22.20
CA ALA A 61 -15.59 30.53 23.22
C ALA A 61 -16.56 29.35 23.39
N ALA A 62 -17.87 29.62 23.41
CA ALA A 62 -18.91 28.61 23.47
C ALA A 62 -18.92 27.72 22.21
N ALA A 63 -18.76 28.30 21.02
CA ALA A 63 -18.67 27.53 19.78
C ALA A 63 -17.46 26.60 19.77
N LEU A 64 -16.28 27.10 20.18
CA LEU A 64 -15.07 26.28 20.30
C LEU A 64 -15.26 25.15 21.33
N PHE A 65 -15.85 25.46 22.48
CA PHE A 65 -16.15 24.46 23.50
C PHE A 65 -17.10 23.36 22.98
N VAL A 66 -18.18 23.75 22.29
CA VAL A 66 -19.13 22.82 21.66
C VAL A 66 -18.41 21.92 20.64
N THR A 67 -17.48 22.45 19.84
CA THR A 67 -16.72 21.60 18.90
C THR A 67 -15.86 20.56 19.62
N TYR A 68 -15.29 20.87 20.78
CA TYR A 68 -14.50 19.92 21.56
C TYR A 68 -15.37 18.85 22.21
N VAL A 69 -16.54 19.23 22.73
CA VAL A 69 -17.54 18.30 23.26
C VAL A 69 -18.02 17.33 22.17
N LEU A 70 -18.34 17.84 20.97
CA LEU A 70 -18.76 17.00 19.85
C LEU A 70 -17.66 16.02 19.38
N ARG A 71 -16.41 16.47 19.36
CA ARG A 71 -15.26 15.58 19.07
C ARG A 71 -15.11 14.49 20.13
N ALA A 72 -15.24 14.84 21.40
CA ALA A 72 -15.16 13.88 22.49
C ALA A 72 -16.31 12.85 22.43
N LEU A 73 -17.55 13.31 22.20
CA LEU A 73 -18.72 12.43 22.02
C LEU A 73 -18.52 11.46 20.84
N ARG A 74 -17.96 11.95 19.73
CA ARG A 74 -17.62 11.11 18.59
C ARG A 74 -16.60 10.04 18.92
N VAL A 75 -15.53 10.38 19.64
CA VAL A 75 -14.51 9.41 20.05
C VAL A 75 -15.09 8.36 21.01
N CYS A 76 -15.97 8.78 21.93
CA CYS A 76 -16.72 7.85 22.77
C CYS A 76 -17.63 6.92 21.95
N ASP A 77 -18.24 7.41 20.88
CA ASP A 77 -19.06 6.60 19.97
C ASP A 77 -18.21 5.66 19.10
N GLU A 78 -17.05 6.13 18.63
CA GLU A 78 -16.13 5.39 17.77
C GLU A 78 -15.40 4.25 18.49
N PHE A 79 -14.99 4.49 19.72
CA PHE A 79 -14.25 3.55 20.55
C PHE A 79 -15.12 3.10 21.73
N ARG A 80 -16.43 2.91 21.51
CA ARG A 80 -17.39 2.61 22.58
C ARG A 80 -16.95 1.43 23.45
N ASP A 81 -16.45 0.38 22.81
CA ASP A 81 -15.98 -0.84 23.46
C ASP A 81 -14.66 -0.63 24.24
N ASP A 82 -13.78 0.26 23.75
CA ASP A 82 -12.47 0.53 24.37
C ASP A 82 -12.55 1.63 25.46
N VAL A 83 -13.45 2.61 25.29
CA VAL A 83 -13.60 3.80 26.15
C VAL A 83 -14.56 3.57 27.31
N ASN A 84 -15.50 2.62 27.15
CA ASN A 84 -16.47 2.20 28.16
C ASN A 84 -17.17 3.38 28.88
N GLY A 85 -17.62 4.38 28.12
CA GLY A 85 -18.36 5.54 28.65
C GLY A 85 -17.52 6.60 29.38
N ARG A 86 -16.19 6.52 29.39
CA ARG A 86 -15.29 7.52 30.02
C ARG A 86 -15.19 8.82 29.22
N PHE A 87 -16.27 9.60 29.17
CA PHE A 87 -16.35 10.86 28.45
C PHE A 87 -15.35 11.91 28.94
N GLY A 88 -15.20 12.06 30.27
CA GLY A 88 -14.27 13.06 30.83
C GLY A 88 -12.81 12.83 30.44
N ALA A 89 -12.35 11.57 30.42
CA ALA A 89 -11.01 11.21 29.95
C ALA A 89 -10.86 11.49 28.45
N THR A 90 -11.90 11.24 27.66
CA THR A 90 -11.91 11.49 26.23
C THR A 90 -11.86 12.99 25.92
N LEU A 91 -12.66 13.81 26.60
CA LEU A 91 -12.64 15.27 26.49
C LEU A 91 -11.27 15.84 26.85
N ARG A 92 -10.63 15.32 27.90
CA ARG A 92 -9.27 15.71 28.31
C ARG A 92 -8.25 15.42 27.21
N ILE A 93 -8.32 14.26 26.56
CA ILE A 93 -7.44 13.92 25.43
C ILE A 93 -7.64 14.90 24.26
N ILE A 94 -8.89 15.25 23.93
CA ILE A 94 -9.19 16.21 22.85
C ILE A 94 -8.62 17.59 23.17
N LEU A 95 -8.78 18.06 24.40
CA LEU A 95 -8.24 19.36 24.83
C LEU A 95 -6.70 19.38 24.78
N ILE A 96 -6.05 18.32 25.27
CA ILE A 96 -4.58 18.21 25.22
C ILE A 96 -4.11 18.12 23.77
N HIS A 97 -4.78 17.33 22.92
CA HIS A 97 -4.45 17.23 21.50
C HIS A 97 -4.52 18.59 20.78
N ASN A 98 -5.60 19.35 21.00
CA ASN A 98 -5.76 20.67 20.38
C ASN A 98 -4.73 21.68 20.90
N ALA A 99 -4.38 21.63 22.19
CA ALA A 99 -3.30 22.45 22.73
C ALA A 99 -1.94 22.08 22.09
N MET A 100 -1.67 20.78 21.94
CA MET A 100 -0.42 20.28 21.35
C MET A 100 -0.27 20.66 19.88
N ILE A 101 -1.37 20.75 19.11
CA ILE A 101 -1.34 21.23 17.71
C ILE A 101 -0.81 22.67 17.63
N ASN A 102 -1.10 23.52 18.62
CA ASN A 102 -0.68 24.92 18.63
C ASN A 102 0.71 25.14 19.25
N ILE A 103 1.17 24.22 20.10
CA ILE A 103 2.44 24.34 20.83
C ILE A 103 3.60 23.67 20.06
N VAL A 104 3.35 22.54 19.39
CA VAL A 104 4.41 21.75 18.78
C VAL A 104 4.56 22.09 17.28
N PRO A 105 5.76 22.53 16.84
CA PRO A 105 6.01 22.88 15.44
C PRO A 105 5.91 21.67 14.49
N PHE A 106 5.78 21.96 13.19
CA PHE A 106 5.78 20.95 12.11
C PHE A 106 4.71 19.85 12.23
N ARG A 107 3.53 20.17 12.76
CA ARG A 107 2.40 19.22 12.93
C ARG A 107 2.70 18.05 13.88
N GLY A 108 3.80 18.09 14.65
CA GLY A 108 4.13 17.07 15.65
C GLY A 108 3.07 16.95 16.76
N GLY A 109 2.30 18.01 17.03
CA GLY A 109 1.19 17.97 17.98
C GLY A 109 0.05 17.02 17.59
N GLU A 110 -0.02 16.62 16.33
CA GLU A 110 -1.03 15.70 15.84
C GLU A 110 -0.86 14.28 16.38
N THR A 111 0.38 13.86 16.65
CA THR A 111 0.66 12.53 17.21
C THR A 111 0.22 12.41 18.66
N ALA A 112 -0.07 13.52 19.35
CA ALA A 112 -0.55 13.50 20.73
C ALA A 112 -1.85 12.71 20.86
N PHE A 113 -2.78 12.81 19.90
CA PHE A 113 -4.04 12.07 19.95
C PHE A 113 -3.86 10.54 19.95
N PRO A 114 -3.19 9.91 18.95
CA PRO A 114 -3.02 8.46 18.95
C PRO A 114 -2.14 7.93 20.08
N ILE A 115 -1.17 8.73 20.57
CA ILE A 115 -0.34 8.36 21.72
C ILE A 115 -1.17 8.35 23.00
N LEU A 116 -1.95 9.41 23.24
CA LEU A 116 -2.80 9.52 24.43
C LEU A 116 -3.92 8.48 24.41
N LEU A 117 -4.54 8.20 23.25
CA LEU A 117 -5.57 7.18 23.14
C LEU A 117 -5.02 5.78 23.48
N ARG A 118 -3.80 5.47 23.03
CA ARG A 118 -3.12 4.23 23.39
C ARG A 118 -2.78 4.16 24.87
N GLN A 119 -2.22 5.23 25.44
CA GLN A 119 -1.82 5.27 26.84
C GLN A 119 -3.00 5.20 27.80
N VAL A 120 -4.11 5.85 27.46
CA VAL A 120 -5.26 6.04 28.35
C VAL A 120 -6.33 4.95 28.17
N PHE A 121 -6.45 4.39 26.96
CA PHE A 121 -7.51 3.43 26.61
C PHE A 121 -7.00 2.14 25.96
N GLY A 122 -5.69 1.97 25.76
CA GLY A 122 -5.14 0.77 25.12
C GLY A 122 -5.40 0.65 23.61
N VAL A 123 -5.98 1.68 22.99
CA VAL A 123 -6.31 1.66 21.55
C VAL A 123 -5.03 1.63 20.72
N SER A 124 -4.98 0.79 19.68
CA SER A 124 -3.81 0.71 18.81
C SER A 124 -3.55 2.03 18.07
N ILE A 125 -2.27 2.40 17.90
CA ILE A 125 -1.88 3.64 17.20
C ILE A 125 -2.45 3.68 15.78
N VAL A 126 -2.59 2.53 15.12
CA VAL A 126 -3.15 2.44 13.76
C VAL A 126 -4.64 2.78 13.76
N ARG A 127 -5.43 2.25 14.71
CA ARG A 127 -6.87 2.57 14.85
C ARG A 127 -7.06 4.03 15.27
N ALA A 128 -6.28 4.52 16.23
CA ALA A 128 -6.33 5.90 16.68
C ALA A 128 -5.87 6.89 15.60
N GLY A 129 -4.86 6.53 14.80
CA GLY A 129 -4.39 7.30 13.65
C GLY A 129 -5.42 7.38 12.52
N ALA A 130 -6.20 6.33 12.29
CA ALA A 130 -7.33 6.38 11.35
C ALA A 130 -8.44 7.35 11.80
N SER A 131 -8.70 7.44 13.11
CA SER A 131 -9.64 8.41 13.69
C SER A 131 -9.12 9.86 13.64
N LEU A 132 -7.79 10.06 13.56
CA LEU A 132 -7.20 11.39 13.36
C LEU A 132 -7.53 11.98 11.97
N LEU A 133 -7.49 11.16 10.90
CA LEU A 133 -7.90 11.57 9.53
C LEU A 133 -9.35 12.10 9.50
N TRP A 134 -10.14 11.59 10.42
CA TRP A 134 -11.54 11.92 10.63
C TRP A 134 -11.76 13.24 11.34
N PHE A 135 -10.84 13.70 12.19
CA PHE A 135 -10.86 15.08 12.68
C PHE A 135 -10.56 16.08 11.57
N ARG A 136 -9.67 15.74 10.63
CA ARG A 136 -9.37 16.60 9.48
C ARG A 136 -10.55 16.78 8.55
N LEU A 137 -11.30 15.72 8.32
CA LEU A 137 -12.54 15.80 7.56
C LEU A 137 -13.60 16.65 8.30
N GLN A 138 -13.66 16.55 9.63
CA GLN A 138 -14.51 17.41 10.45
C GLN A 138 -14.11 18.89 10.42
N ASP A 139 -12.81 19.19 10.43
CA ASP A 139 -12.32 20.56 10.26
C ASP A 139 -12.82 21.15 8.93
N ALA A 140 -12.80 20.37 7.85
CA ALA A 140 -13.33 20.79 6.55
C ALA A 140 -14.85 21.04 6.59
N PHE A 141 -15.62 20.24 7.33
CA PHE A 141 -17.07 20.50 7.51
C PHE A 141 -17.34 21.75 8.35
N VAL A 142 -16.57 21.99 9.42
CA VAL A 142 -16.68 23.20 10.25
C VAL A 142 -16.34 24.45 9.41
N VAL A 143 -15.27 24.38 8.63
CA VAL A 143 -14.91 25.45 7.68
C VAL A 143 -15.99 25.64 6.62
N GLY A 144 -16.62 24.57 6.13
CA GLY A 144 -17.77 24.65 5.22
C GLY A 144 -18.99 25.32 5.85
N VAL A 145 -19.30 25.02 7.12
CA VAL A 145 -20.39 25.66 7.87
C VAL A 145 -20.10 27.15 8.07
N LEU A 146 -18.86 27.50 8.47
CA LEU A 146 -18.43 28.89 8.58
C LEU A 146 -18.47 29.62 7.24
N ALA A 147 -18.09 28.94 6.14
CA ALA A 147 -18.23 29.49 4.80
C ALA A 147 -19.70 29.77 4.46
N CYS A 148 -20.62 28.85 4.72
CA CYS A 148 -22.06 29.09 4.52
C CYS A 148 -22.59 30.26 5.38
N LEU A 149 -22.06 30.46 6.58
CA LEU A 149 -22.45 31.57 7.46
C LEU A 149 -21.93 32.93 6.98
N VAL A 150 -20.67 32.98 6.53
CA VAL A 150 -19.96 34.23 6.21
C VAL A 150 -20.07 34.60 4.72
N TRP A 151 -20.47 33.68 3.84
CA TRP A 151 -20.48 33.92 2.38
C TRP A 151 -21.41 35.07 1.99
N PRO A 152 -20.87 36.18 1.45
CA PRO A 152 -21.67 37.34 1.06
C PRO A 152 -22.54 37.01 -0.15
N GLY A 153 -23.84 37.37 -0.11
CA GLY A 153 -24.79 37.14 -1.19
C GLY A 153 -25.41 35.73 -1.26
N LEU A 154 -25.12 34.84 -0.31
CA LEU A 154 -25.74 33.51 -0.26
C LEU A 154 -27.18 33.59 0.28
N HIS A 155 -28.16 33.10 -0.49
CA HIS A 155 -29.58 33.15 -0.13
C HIS A 155 -29.85 32.48 1.24
N PRO A 156 -30.68 33.06 2.13
CA PRO A 156 -30.90 32.55 3.49
C PRO A 156 -31.33 31.08 3.54
N ALA A 157 -32.21 30.65 2.62
CA ALA A 157 -32.63 29.25 2.54
C ALA A 157 -31.49 28.29 2.18
N LEU A 158 -30.58 28.71 1.28
CA LEU A 158 -29.39 27.92 0.91
C LEU A 158 -28.35 27.89 2.04
N ARG A 159 -28.27 28.95 2.85
CA ARG A 159 -27.45 28.96 4.07
C ARG A 159 -27.93 27.91 5.06
N VAL A 160 -29.22 27.91 5.37
CA VAL A 160 -29.81 26.96 6.33
C VAL A 160 -29.70 25.52 5.80
N ALA A 161 -30.04 25.29 4.53
CA ALA A 161 -29.94 23.98 3.91
C ALA A 161 -28.49 23.47 3.83
N GLY A 162 -27.54 24.33 3.47
CA GLY A 162 -26.12 24.00 3.40
C GLY A 162 -25.52 23.66 4.77
N ILE A 163 -25.84 24.46 5.80
CA ILE A 163 -25.42 24.20 7.18
C ILE A 163 -26.00 22.87 7.68
N ALA A 164 -27.30 22.64 7.48
CA ALA A 164 -27.97 21.40 7.88
C ALA A 164 -27.36 20.17 7.18
N ALA A 165 -27.10 20.27 5.87
CA ALA A 165 -26.48 19.20 5.09
C ALA A 165 -25.04 18.90 5.54
N LEU A 166 -24.25 19.92 5.84
CA LEU A 166 -22.87 19.76 6.31
C LEU A 166 -22.81 19.16 7.72
N ILE A 167 -23.72 19.57 8.62
CA ILE A 167 -23.85 18.97 9.96
C ILE A 167 -24.28 17.50 9.85
N ALA A 168 -25.27 17.20 8.99
CA ALA A 168 -25.70 15.84 8.74
C ALA A 168 -24.57 14.99 8.13
N ALA A 169 -23.85 15.50 7.14
CA ALA A 169 -22.70 14.81 6.54
C ALA A 169 -21.59 14.55 7.57
N ALA A 170 -21.27 15.53 8.41
CA ALA A 170 -20.26 15.38 9.47
C ALA A 170 -20.61 14.29 10.49
N TRP A 171 -21.90 14.00 10.67
CA TRP A 171 -22.40 13.01 11.64
C TRP A 171 -22.66 11.63 11.03
N TYR A 172 -23.31 11.58 9.85
CA TYR A 172 -23.75 10.33 9.22
C TYR A 172 -22.69 9.71 8.32
N LEU A 173 -21.85 10.49 7.64
CA LEU A 173 -20.86 9.95 6.70
C LEU A 173 -19.82 9.03 7.39
N PRO A 174 -19.31 9.34 8.60
CA PRO A 174 -18.42 8.44 9.32
C PRO A 174 -19.13 7.17 9.82
N ARG A 175 -20.41 7.25 10.17
CA ARG A 175 -21.21 6.09 10.60
C ARG A 175 -21.52 5.19 9.41
N TRP A 176 -21.95 5.76 8.29
CA TRP A 176 -22.15 5.06 7.03
C TRP A 176 -20.84 4.39 6.55
N ALA A 177 -19.70 5.08 6.61
CA ALA A 177 -18.41 4.49 6.22
C ALA A 177 -17.97 3.30 7.08
N ARG A 178 -18.54 3.14 8.29
CA ARG A 178 -18.23 2.07 9.25
C ARG A 178 -19.32 0.99 9.35
N ALA A 179 -20.50 1.23 8.79
CA ALA A 179 -21.59 0.26 8.83
C ALA A 179 -21.25 -0.99 7.98
N PRO A 180 -21.56 -2.19 8.46
CA PRO A 180 -21.48 -3.40 7.65
C PRO A 180 -22.54 -3.31 6.56
N HIS A 181 -22.10 -3.13 5.31
CA HIS A 181 -23.02 -3.05 4.19
C HIS A 181 -23.08 -4.38 3.45
N ASN A 182 -24.24 -5.03 3.47
CA ASN A 182 -24.54 -6.20 2.65
C ASN A 182 -25.01 -5.75 1.26
N TRP A 183 -24.06 -5.37 0.40
CA TRP A 183 -24.32 -4.96 -0.98
C TRP A 183 -24.61 -6.14 -1.94
N THR A 184 -24.81 -7.36 -1.43
CA THR A 184 -25.07 -8.57 -2.23
C THR A 184 -26.55 -8.84 -2.47
N ALA A 185 -27.47 -8.13 -1.82
CA ALA A 185 -28.91 -8.26 -2.04
C ALA A 185 -29.41 -7.13 -2.95
N GLY A 186 -29.30 -7.30 -4.27
CA GLY A 186 -29.73 -6.29 -5.23
C GLY A 186 -29.84 -6.78 -6.67
N GLY A 187 -30.95 -7.44 -6.97
CA GLY A 187 -31.68 -7.47 -8.25
C GLY A 187 -30.89 -7.48 -9.56
N GLY A 188 -30.88 -8.64 -10.24
CA GLY A 188 -30.52 -8.75 -11.65
C GLY A 188 -31.13 -10.01 -12.24
N THR A 189 -32.34 -9.86 -12.78
CA THR A 189 -33.09 -10.88 -13.52
C THR A 189 -32.24 -11.52 -14.61
N GLY A 190 -32.29 -12.84 -14.66
CA GLY A 190 -31.56 -13.65 -15.63
C GLY A 190 -31.96 -13.30 -17.06
N LYS A 191 -30.98 -12.90 -17.85
CA LYS A 191 -31.01 -13.09 -19.30
C LYS A 191 -29.94 -14.12 -19.62
N GLU A 192 -30.41 -15.31 -20.01
CA GLU A 192 -29.60 -16.30 -20.70
C GLU A 192 -28.95 -15.62 -21.92
N MET A 193 -27.62 -15.57 -21.92
CA MET A 193 -26.84 -15.22 -23.10
C MET A 193 -26.08 -16.46 -23.53
N THR A 194 -26.58 -16.96 -24.66
CA THR A 194 -26.07 -17.92 -25.62
C THR A 194 -24.59 -18.27 -25.46
N ALA A 195 -24.32 -19.54 -25.18
CA ALA A 195 -23.00 -20.14 -25.17
C ALA A 195 -22.34 -20.01 -26.55
N MET A 196 -21.23 -19.27 -26.64
CA MET A 196 -20.28 -19.40 -27.74
C MET A 196 -19.23 -20.44 -27.36
N ASN A 197 -19.07 -21.43 -28.24
CA ASN A 197 -18.15 -22.57 -28.18
C ASN A 197 -16.85 -22.30 -27.40
N VAL A 198 -16.81 -22.83 -26.19
CA VAL A 198 -15.57 -23.12 -25.47
C VAL A 198 -15.11 -24.49 -25.96
N LEU A 199 -13.97 -24.56 -26.62
CA LEU A 199 -13.36 -25.84 -26.98
C LEU A 199 -13.10 -26.66 -25.70
N PRO A 200 -13.36 -27.98 -25.70
CA PRO A 200 -13.15 -28.82 -24.53
C PRO A 200 -11.67 -28.80 -24.11
N ILE A 201 -11.44 -28.60 -22.81
CA ILE A 201 -10.10 -28.58 -22.20
C ILE A 201 -9.67 -30.04 -22.02
N PRO A 202 -8.53 -30.48 -22.60
CA PRO A 202 -8.02 -31.83 -22.35
C PRO A 202 -7.55 -31.98 -20.90
N ALA A 203 -7.82 -33.14 -20.30
CA ALA A 203 -7.50 -33.45 -18.90
C ALA A 203 -5.99 -33.36 -18.56
N SER A 204 -5.13 -33.40 -19.57
CA SER A 204 -3.66 -33.30 -19.45
C SER A 204 -3.13 -31.86 -19.40
N GLY A 205 -3.97 -30.84 -19.67
CA GLY A 205 -3.55 -29.43 -19.75
C GLY A 205 -2.62 -29.09 -20.93
N LEU A 206 -2.03 -30.07 -21.61
CA LEU A 206 -1.12 -29.91 -22.74
C LEU A 206 -1.81 -30.23 -24.08
N PRO A 207 -1.39 -29.62 -25.20
CA PRO A 207 -1.81 -30.05 -26.53
C PRO A 207 -1.42 -31.51 -26.78
N GLU A 208 -2.27 -32.26 -27.47
CA GLU A 208 -2.06 -33.68 -27.77
C GLU A 208 -0.75 -33.88 -28.56
N GLY A 209 0.18 -34.69 -28.05
CA GLY A 209 1.49 -34.94 -28.66
C GLY A 209 2.57 -33.87 -28.39
N ALA A 210 2.31 -32.86 -27.55
CA ALA A 210 3.29 -31.83 -27.19
C ALA A 210 4.41 -32.40 -26.29
N VAL A 211 5.66 -32.20 -26.68
CA VAL A 211 6.84 -32.54 -25.87
C VAL A 211 7.21 -31.34 -25.01
N MET A 212 7.22 -31.50 -23.69
CA MET A 212 7.68 -30.46 -22.76
C MET A 212 9.20 -30.30 -22.84
N PRO A 213 9.73 -29.09 -23.08
CA PRO A 213 11.16 -28.84 -23.02
C PRO A 213 11.75 -29.20 -21.65
N GLU A 214 13.02 -29.59 -21.61
CA GLU A 214 13.72 -29.93 -20.37
C GLU A 214 13.88 -28.70 -19.46
N HIS A 215 13.43 -28.81 -18.21
CA HIS A 215 13.53 -27.75 -17.20
C HIS A 215 13.18 -28.28 -15.81
N LYS A 216 13.46 -27.50 -14.75
CA LYS A 216 12.99 -27.78 -13.39
C LYS A 216 11.92 -26.76 -12.96
N LEU A 217 10.79 -27.24 -12.42
CA LEU A 217 9.65 -26.39 -12.03
C LEU A 217 9.50 -26.25 -10.51
N SER A 218 9.49 -25.03 -9.98
CA SER A 218 9.10 -24.76 -8.59
C SER A 218 7.71 -24.14 -8.52
N ILE A 219 6.83 -24.68 -7.69
CA ILE A 219 5.50 -24.12 -7.41
C ILE A 219 5.53 -23.43 -6.04
N VAL A 220 5.40 -22.12 -6.02
CA VAL A 220 5.50 -21.28 -4.81
C VAL A 220 4.12 -20.82 -4.36
N ILE A 221 3.79 -21.09 -3.08
CA ILE A 221 2.45 -20.85 -2.52
C ILE A 221 2.56 -20.15 -1.17
N PRO A 222 2.30 -18.83 -1.08
CA PRO A 222 2.17 -18.15 0.20
C PRO A 222 0.83 -18.46 0.86
N MET A 223 0.85 -18.72 2.17
CA MET A 223 -0.32 -19.07 2.99
C MET A 223 -0.34 -18.23 4.27
N TYR A 224 -1.54 -17.85 4.72
CA TYR A 224 -1.75 -17.17 6.00
C TYR A 224 -3.12 -17.50 6.57
N ASN A 225 -3.14 -18.28 7.65
CA ASN A 225 -4.34 -18.81 8.27
C ASN A 225 -5.24 -19.58 7.28
N GLU A 226 -4.67 -20.59 6.62
CA GLU A 226 -5.29 -21.38 5.56
C GLU A 226 -5.17 -22.90 5.86
N ALA A 227 -5.19 -23.30 7.13
CA ALA A 227 -4.94 -24.67 7.57
C ALA A 227 -5.77 -25.72 6.81
N ASP A 228 -7.07 -25.44 6.62
CA ASP A 228 -8.02 -26.34 5.95
C ASP A 228 -7.77 -26.46 4.44
N ASN A 229 -6.99 -25.54 3.85
CA ASN A 229 -6.73 -25.51 2.41
C ASN A 229 -5.40 -26.17 2.01
N VAL A 230 -4.49 -26.43 2.96
CA VAL A 230 -3.13 -26.95 2.67
C VAL A 230 -3.20 -28.34 2.01
N GLU A 231 -3.90 -29.29 2.62
CA GLU A 231 -4.01 -30.66 2.11
C GLU A 231 -4.80 -30.73 0.79
N PRO A 232 -6.02 -30.14 0.66
CA PRO A 232 -6.75 -30.13 -0.60
C PRO A 232 -5.94 -29.54 -1.76
N LEU A 233 -5.18 -28.46 -1.50
CA LEU A 233 -4.37 -27.82 -2.52
C LEU A 233 -3.22 -28.71 -2.98
N LEU A 234 -2.50 -29.34 -2.05
CA LEU A 234 -1.43 -30.28 -2.40
C LEU A 234 -1.95 -31.48 -3.18
N VAL A 235 -3.09 -32.08 -2.77
CA VAL A 235 -3.70 -33.18 -3.52
C VAL A 235 -4.02 -32.76 -4.95
N ARG A 236 -4.61 -31.57 -5.14
CA ARG A 236 -4.94 -31.04 -6.46
C ARG A 236 -3.71 -30.75 -7.32
N ILE A 237 -2.62 -30.27 -6.71
CA ILE A 237 -1.33 -30.08 -7.40
C ILE A 237 -0.78 -31.42 -7.86
N HIS A 238 -0.76 -32.46 -7.00
CA HIS A 238 -0.27 -33.78 -7.41
C HIS A 238 -1.10 -34.37 -8.56
N GLN A 239 -2.43 -34.18 -8.55
CA GLN A 239 -3.30 -34.58 -9.65
C GLN A 239 -2.97 -33.82 -10.95
N ALA A 240 -2.80 -32.50 -10.88
CA ALA A 240 -2.43 -31.68 -12.04
C ALA A 240 -1.04 -32.05 -12.62
N MET A 241 -0.16 -32.56 -11.77
CA MET A 241 1.23 -32.89 -12.11
C MET A 241 1.45 -34.39 -12.38
N GLU A 242 0.42 -35.24 -12.32
CA GLU A 242 0.53 -36.69 -12.46
C GLU A 242 1.21 -37.11 -13.77
N ASN A 243 0.89 -36.42 -14.86
CA ASN A 243 1.45 -36.66 -16.20
C ASN A 243 2.55 -35.66 -16.58
N TYR A 244 3.09 -34.93 -15.61
CA TYR A 244 4.12 -33.92 -15.89
C TYR A 244 5.48 -34.58 -16.11
N SER A 245 6.07 -34.38 -17.29
CA SER A 245 7.25 -35.13 -17.73
C SER A 245 8.59 -34.54 -17.28
N GLN A 246 8.59 -33.55 -16.39
CA GLN A 246 9.80 -32.82 -15.97
C GLN A 246 9.89 -32.73 -14.44
N PRO A 247 11.09 -32.55 -13.86
CA PRO A 247 11.25 -32.47 -12.40
C PRO A 247 10.53 -31.27 -11.79
N TRP A 248 9.84 -31.47 -10.67
CA TRP A 248 9.12 -30.39 -9.99
C TRP A 248 9.22 -30.44 -8.46
N GLU A 249 9.00 -29.29 -7.81
CA GLU A 249 8.94 -29.12 -6.36
C GLU A 249 7.82 -28.16 -5.95
N VAL A 250 7.43 -28.18 -4.67
CA VAL A 250 6.46 -27.26 -4.07
C VAL A 250 7.07 -26.58 -2.85
N VAL A 251 6.96 -25.25 -2.83
CA VAL A 251 7.44 -24.36 -1.76
C VAL A 251 6.22 -23.73 -1.08
N LEU A 252 5.86 -24.23 0.10
CA LEU A 252 4.76 -23.70 0.91
C LEU A 252 5.29 -22.64 1.88
N VAL A 253 4.89 -21.38 1.75
CA VAL A 253 5.39 -20.31 2.63
C VAL A 253 4.35 -19.90 3.65
N ASP A 254 4.60 -20.14 4.93
CA ASP A 254 3.78 -19.64 6.02
C ASP A 254 4.14 -18.19 6.37
N ASP A 255 3.19 -17.26 6.20
CA ASP A 255 3.32 -15.85 6.56
C ASP A 255 3.04 -15.61 8.06
N GLY A 256 3.65 -16.41 8.93
CA GLY A 256 3.49 -16.34 10.39
C GLY A 256 2.05 -16.50 10.83
N SER A 257 1.42 -17.60 10.43
CA SER A 257 0.03 -17.92 10.78
C SER A 257 -0.16 -18.11 12.27
N THR A 258 -1.39 -17.85 12.73
CA THR A 258 -1.80 -18.00 14.14
C THR A 258 -2.64 -19.27 14.37
N ASP A 259 -3.00 -19.98 13.32
CA ASP A 259 -3.76 -21.23 13.35
C ASP A 259 -2.87 -22.45 13.10
N ALA A 260 -3.47 -23.58 12.73
CA ALA A 260 -2.75 -24.84 12.49
C ALA A 260 -1.98 -24.89 11.15
N THR A 261 -1.99 -23.83 10.32
CA THR A 261 -1.32 -23.82 9.00
C THR A 261 0.13 -24.29 9.05
N PRO A 262 0.99 -23.83 9.98
CA PRO A 262 2.39 -24.27 10.03
C PRO A 262 2.53 -25.75 10.39
N ALA A 263 1.62 -26.27 11.23
CA ALA A 263 1.63 -27.69 11.60
C ALA A 263 1.24 -28.58 10.42
N GLU A 264 0.22 -28.19 9.66
CA GLU A 264 -0.19 -28.90 8.44
C GLU A 264 0.89 -28.86 7.36
N ILE A 265 1.53 -27.71 7.14
CA ILE A 265 2.67 -27.59 6.20
C ILE A 265 3.78 -28.57 6.59
N ARG A 266 4.17 -28.64 7.87
CA ARG A 266 5.22 -29.58 8.33
C ARG A 266 4.80 -31.04 8.15
N ARG A 267 3.56 -31.38 8.49
CA ARG A 267 3.02 -32.74 8.35
C ARG A 267 3.05 -33.19 6.89
N LEU A 268 2.53 -32.37 5.99
CA LEU A 268 2.44 -32.69 4.57
C LEU A 268 3.80 -32.62 3.87
N ALA A 269 4.66 -31.68 4.24
CA ALA A 269 6.05 -31.67 3.75
C ALA A 269 6.77 -32.96 4.15
N ALA A 270 6.59 -33.46 5.37
CA ALA A 270 7.16 -34.75 5.77
C ALA A 270 6.59 -35.94 4.97
N GLN A 271 5.29 -35.93 4.70
CA GLN A 271 4.60 -36.97 3.92
C GLN A 271 5.03 -37.01 2.46
N TYR A 272 5.18 -35.85 1.82
CA TYR A 272 5.53 -35.71 0.40
C TYR A 272 7.00 -35.35 0.20
N ARG A 273 7.90 -35.76 1.10
CA ARG A 273 9.33 -35.61 0.87
C ARG A 273 9.78 -36.50 -0.29
N PRO A 274 10.73 -36.03 -1.12
CA PRO A 274 11.59 -34.87 -0.88
C PRO A 274 11.16 -33.57 -1.60
N HIS A 275 10.08 -33.58 -2.40
CA HIS A 275 9.75 -32.49 -3.32
C HIS A 275 8.82 -31.41 -2.75
N VAL A 276 8.19 -31.65 -1.59
CA VAL A 276 7.41 -30.62 -0.88
C VAL A 276 8.20 -30.13 0.33
N HIS A 277 8.38 -28.81 0.43
CA HIS A 277 8.98 -28.18 1.60
C HIS A 277 8.25 -26.90 2.00
N GLY A 278 8.24 -26.63 3.31
CA GLY A 278 7.69 -25.40 3.88
C GLY A 278 8.73 -24.29 3.92
N VAL A 279 8.36 -23.04 4.17
CA VAL A 279 9.20 -21.92 4.61
C VAL A 279 8.40 -21.16 5.66
N GLU A 280 8.86 -21.13 6.91
CA GLU A 280 8.13 -20.48 8.00
C GLU A 280 8.72 -19.09 8.30
N LEU A 281 7.91 -18.05 8.12
CA LEU A 281 8.28 -16.69 8.52
C LEU A 281 8.08 -16.49 10.03
N VAL A 282 8.94 -15.69 10.66
CA VAL A 282 8.93 -15.49 12.12
C VAL A 282 7.64 -14.81 12.61
N ARG A 283 6.97 -14.02 11.75
CA ARG A 283 5.72 -13.31 12.03
C ARG A 283 5.03 -12.95 10.70
N ASN A 284 3.82 -12.41 10.77
CA ASN A 284 3.14 -11.91 9.57
C ASN A 284 3.83 -10.68 8.95
N TYR A 285 4.29 -10.83 7.71
CA TYR A 285 4.93 -9.83 6.86
C TYR A 285 4.09 -9.46 5.62
N LYS A 286 2.91 -10.06 5.45
CA LYS A 286 1.99 -9.90 4.31
C LYS A 286 2.42 -10.68 3.07
N GLN A 287 1.46 -10.86 2.16
CA GLN A 287 1.56 -11.70 0.96
C GLN A 287 2.80 -11.43 0.10
N THR A 288 3.22 -10.18 -0.10
CA THR A 288 4.41 -9.87 -0.91
C THR A 288 5.69 -10.43 -0.30
N ALA A 289 5.86 -10.30 1.02
CA ALA A 289 7.07 -10.78 1.69
C ALA A 289 7.11 -12.31 1.74
N ALA A 290 5.96 -12.95 1.97
CA ALA A 290 5.82 -14.40 1.87
C ALA A 290 6.11 -14.90 0.45
N MET A 291 5.58 -14.22 -0.57
CA MET A 291 5.88 -14.53 -1.97
C MET A 291 7.39 -14.39 -2.26
N GLN A 292 8.02 -13.30 -1.81
CA GLN A 292 9.46 -13.09 -1.98
C GLN A 292 10.29 -14.21 -1.33
N ALA A 293 9.94 -14.60 -0.10
CA ALA A 293 10.62 -15.69 0.61
C ALA A 293 10.50 -17.03 -0.15
N GLY A 294 9.35 -17.29 -0.75
CA GLY A 294 9.16 -18.47 -1.59
C GLY A 294 9.94 -18.43 -2.89
N LEU A 295 10.00 -17.26 -3.56
CA LEU A 295 10.83 -17.06 -4.75
C LEU A 295 12.32 -17.24 -4.47
N ASP A 296 12.76 -16.85 -3.26
CA ASP A 296 14.14 -17.02 -2.82
C ASP A 296 14.49 -18.47 -2.48
N ALA A 297 13.53 -19.24 -1.94
CA ALA A 297 13.70 -20.65 -1.63
C ALA A 297 13.57 -21.57 -2.86
N ALA A 298 12.78 -21.16 -3.87
CA ALA A 298 12.58 -21.93 -5.10
C ALA A 298 13.91 -22.17 -5.84
N ARG A 299 14.11 -23.37 -6.38
CA ARG A 299 15.34 -23.80 -7.06
C ARG A 299 15.19 -23.99 -8.57
N GLY A 300 13.96 -23.95 -9.08
CA GLY A 300 13.63 -24.24 -10.47
C GLY A 300 14.09 -23.16 -11.45
N ASP A 301 14.27 -23.60 -12.69
CA ASP A 301 14.51 -22.76 -13.87
C ASP A 301 13.20 -22.12 -14.35
N VAL A 302 12.07 -22.71 -13.98
CA VAL A 302 10.72 -22.19 -14.16
C VAL A 302 10.07 -22.11 -12.78
N ILE A 303 9.41 -20.99 -12.49
CA ILE A 303 8.74 -20.78 -11.20
C ILE A 303 7.28 -20.44 -11.47
N ALA A 304 6.36 -21.22 -10.91
CA ALA A 304 4.94 -20.93 -10.90
C ALA A 304 4.53 -20.40 -9.52
N THR A 305 3.71 -19.34 -9.47
CA THR A 305 3.12 -18.84 -8.22
C THR A 305 1.65 -19.16 -8.17
N LEU A 306 1.13 -19.48 -6.99
CA LEU A 306 -0.28 -19.83 -6.80
C LEU A 306 -0.75 -19.36 -5.41
N ASP A 307 -2.00 -18.92 -5.27
CA ASP A 307 -2.57 -18.56 -3.96
C ASP A 307 -3.05 -19.81 -3.20
N GLY A 308 -3.00 -19.76 -1.87
CA GLY A 308 -3.41 -20.86 -0.99
C GLY A 308 -4.92 -21.11 -0.84
N ASP A 309 -5.79 -20.40 -1.56
CA ASP A 309 -7.25 -20.39 -1.32
C ASP A 309 -8.09 -21.22 -2.32
N LEU A 310 -7.42 -22.09 -3.09
CA LEU A 310 -8.00 -22.98 -4.11
C LEU A 310 -8.73 -22.28 -5.27
N GLN A 311 -8.66 -20.94 -5.38
CA GLN A 311 -9.39 -20.22 -6.42
C GLN A 311 -8.80 -20.43 -7.82
N ASN A 312 -7.47 -20.52 -7.92
CA ASN A 312 -6.81 -20.79 -9.20
C ASN A 312 -6.55 -22.28 -9.34
N ASP A 313 -6.78 -22.81 -10.54
CA ASP A 313 -6.67 -24.25 -10.79
C ASP A 313 -5.22 -24.67 -11.12
N PRO A 314 -4.58 -25.58 -10.34
CA PRO A 314 -3.24 -26.09 -10.66
C PRO A 314 -3.13 -26.76 -12.04
N PHE A 315 -4.23 -27.27 -12.60
CA PHE A 315 -4.27 -27.88 -13.94
C PHE A 315 -3.87 -26.93 -15.08
N ASP A 316 -3.92 -25.62 -14.84
CA ASP A 316 -3.46 -24.63 -15.84
C ASP A 316 -1.93 -24.47 -15.86
N ILE A 317 -1.21 -24.92 -14.81
CA ILE A 317 0.25 -24.74 -14.69
C ILE A 317 1.01 -25.41 -15.85
N PRO A 318 0.79 -26.71 -16.19
CA PRO A 318 1.52 -27.35 -17.29
C PRO A 318 1.39 -26.60 -18.62
N ARG A 319 0.17 -26.13 -18.95
CA ARG A 319 -0.11 -25.35 -20.16
C ARG A 319 0.68 -24.04 -20.19
N MET A 320 0.67 -23.31 -19.07
CA MET A 320 1.36 -22.04 -18.95
C MET A 320 2.88 -22.21 -19.05
N VAL A 321 3.44 -23.28 -18.45
CA VAL A 321 4.87 -23.61 -18.57
C VAL A 321 5.23 -23.97 -20.00
N TYR A 322 4.42 -24.80 -20.67
CA TYR A 322 4.62 -25.16 -22.07
C TYR A 322 4.71 -23.91 -22.95
N ARG A 323 3.72 -23.01 -22.86
CA ARG A 323 3.73 -21.74 -23.61
C ARG A 323 4.94 -20.88 -23.27
N LEU A 324 5.30 -20.78 -21.99
CA LEU A 324 6.45 -19.98 -21.56
C LEU A 324 7.74 -20.42 -22.25
N LEU A 325 7.98 -21.72 -22.34
CA LEU A 325 9.21 -22.29 -22.89
C LEU A 325 9.19 -22.33 -24.42
N THR A 326 8.06 -22.70 -25.03
CA THR A 326 7.94 -22.86 -26.49
C THR A 326 7.84 -21.55 -27.26
N GLU A 327 7.19 -20.54 -26.68
CA GLU A 327 7.08 -19.20 -27.27
C GLU A 327 8.24 -18.27 -26.86
N ASP A 328 9.25 -18.80 -26.15
CA ASP A 328 10.39 -18.06 -25.60
C ASP A 328 9.98 -16.80 -24.80
N LEU A 329 9.03 -17.00 -23.89
CA LEU A 329 8.54 -15.95 -23.00
C LEU A 329 9.33 -15.96 -21.68
N ASP A 330 9.18 -14.86 -20.94
CA ASP A 330 9.72 -14.70 -19.58
C ASP A 330 8.62 -14.70 -18.52
N LEU A 331 7.38 -14.44 -18.93
CA LEU A 331 6.19 -14.45 -18.07
C LEU A 331 4.94 -14.86 -18.85
N VAL A 332 4.20 -15.81 -18.29
CA VAL A 332 2.81 -16.10 -18.65
C VAL A 332 1.92 -15.82 -17.45
N ALA A 333 1.06 -14.82 -17.55
CA ALA A 333 0.13 -14.43 -16.48
C ALA A 333 -1.25 -15.06 -16.70
N GLY A 334 -1.86 -15.59 -15.63
CA GLY A 334 -3.23 -16.09 -15.70
C GLY A 334 -4.23 -14.97 -15.94
N TRP A 335 -5.21 -15.21 -16.80
CA TRP A 335 -6.33 -14.32 -17.07
C TRP A 335 -7.65 -14.97 -16.69
N ARG A 336 -8.30 -14.42 -15.65
CA ARG A 336 -9.61 -14.85 -15.18
C ARG A 336 -10.72 -14.19 -16.01
N LYS A 337 -11.18 -14.89 -17.06
CA LYS A 337 -12.17 -14.35 -18.01
C LYS A 337 -13.57 -14.16 -17.40
N ASN A 338 -14.04 -15.09 -16.57
CA ASN A 338 -15.39 -15.12 -15.99
C ASN A 338 -15.45 -14.66 -14.54
N ARG A 339 -15.13 -13.38 -14.27
CA ARG A 339 -15.22 -12.84 -12.91
C ARG A 339 -16.67 -12.49 -12.53
N GLN A 340 -17.31 -13.35 -11.74
CA GLN A 340 -18.64 -13.14 -11.12
C GLN A 340 -18.61 -12.10 -9.98
N GLU A 341 -18.03 -10.92 -10.19
CA GLU A 341 -18.02 -9.85 -9.17
C GLU A 341 -18.58 -8.52 -9.70
N GLY A 342 -19.32 -7.84 -8.83
CA GLY A 342 -20.17 -6.66 -9.10
C GLY A 342 -19.56 -5.58 -9.99
N PHE A 343 -20.31 -5.23 -11.03
CA PHE A 343 -19.92 -4.41 -12.18
C PHE A 343 -19.40 -3.00 -11.82
N TRP A 344 -19.93 -2.36 -10.78
CA TRP A 344 -19.75 -0.92 -10.56
C TRP A 344 -18.60 -0.54 -9.60
N MET A 345 -18.28 -1.37 -8.61
CA MET A 345 -17.31 -0.99 -7.55
C MET A 345 -15.86 -1.45 -7.83
N ARG A 346 -15.67 -2.43 -8.73
CA ARG A 346 -14.35 -3.07 -8.97
C ARG A 346 -13.87 -3.00 -10.43
N ARG A 347 -14.75 -3.05 -11.43
CA ARG A 347 -14.34 -3.10 -12.85
C ARG A 347 -13.85 -1.75 -13.39
N LEU A 348 -14.45 -0.63 -12.98
CA LEU A 348 -14.05 0.69 -13.47
C LEU A 348 -12.66 1.11 -12.96
N PRO A 349 -12.34 1.03 -11.64
CA PRO A 349 -11.00 1.30 -11.15
C PRO A 349 -9.97 0.33 -11.72
N SER A 350 -10.31 -0.96 -11.85
CA SER A 350 -9.42 -1.96 -12.45
C SER A 350 -9.14 -1.68 -13.93
N ARG A 351 -10.11 -1.23 -14.72
CA ARG A 351 -9.87 -0.84 -16.12
C ARG A 351 -8.97 0.39 -16.24
N ILE A 352 -9.15 1.39 -15.37
CA ILE A 352 -8.30 2.59 -15.34
C ILE A 352 -6.88 2.19 -14.90
N ALA A 353 -6.76 1.35 -13.87
CA ALA A 353 -5.51 0.78 -13.38
C ALA A 353 -4.77 0.05 -14.49
N ASN A 354 -5.41 -0.93 -15.13
CA ASN A 354 -4.84 -1.73 -16.20
C ASN A 354 -4.43 -0.87 -17.39
N ARG A 355 -5.24 0.15 -17.74
CA ARG A 355 -4.92 1.07 -18.83
C ARG A 355 -3.74 2.00 -18.50
N LEU A 356 -3.62 2.45 -17.26
CA LEU A 356 -2.46 3.24 -16.80
C LEU A 356 -1.20 2.37 -16.80
N ILE A 357 -1.28 1.16 -16.22
CA ILE A 357 -0.20 0.18 -16.21
C ILE A 357 0.26 -0.08 -17.65
N ALA A 358 -0.66 -0.44 -18.55
CA ALA A 358 -0.33 -0.76 -19.93
C ALA A 358 0.30 0.39 -20.71
N ARG A 359 -0.09 1.65 -20.45
CA ARG A 359 0.54 2.82 -21.07
C ARG A 359 1.96 3.07 -20.57
N VAL A 360 2.23 2.72 -19.31
CA VAL A 360 3.52 2.99 -18.65
C VAL A 360 4.51 1.86 -18.89
N THR A 361 4.03 0.61 -18.87
CA THR A 361 4.86 -0.60 -19.04
C THR A 361 4.96 -1.05 -20.50
N GLY A 362 4.03 -0.63 -21.36
CA GLY A 362 3.86 -1.20 -22.71
C GLY A 362 3.27 -2.61 -22.74
N VAL A 363 3.12 -3.28 -21.59
CA VAL A 363 2.55 -4.62 -21.46
C VAL A 363 1.04 -4.50 -21.40
N ARG A 364 0.29 -5.11 -22.32
CA ARG A 364 -1.18 -5.12 -22.31
C ARG A 364 -1.68 -6.46 -21.76
N LEU A 365 -2.10 -6.49 -20.49
CA LEU A 365 -2.77 -7.65 -19.89
C LEU A 365 -4.19 -7.29 -19.49
N ASN A 366 -5.09 -8.28 -19.56
CA ASN A 366 -6.47 -8.15 -19.14
C ASN A 366 -6.63 -8.31 -17.62
N ASP A 367 -5.76 -9.08 -16.95
CA ASP A 367 -5.78 -9.25 -15.49
C ASP A 367 -4.36 -9.30 -14.88
N TYR A 368 -3.87 -8.16 -14.38
CA TYR A 368 -2.58 -8.10 -13.68
C TYR A 368 -2.62 -8.76 -12.28
N GLY A 369 -3.83 -8.88 -11.71
CA GLY A 369 -4.05 -9.28 -10.32
C GLY A 369 -4.37 -10.76 -10.14
N CYS A 370 -4.23 -11.60 -11.16
CA CYS A 370 -4.26 -13.06 -11.00
C CYS A 370 -2.95 -13.51 -10.34
N SER A 371 -3.03 -14.29 -9.27
CA SER A 371 -1.87 -14.83 -8.55
C SER A 371 -1.19 -15.98 -9.30
N LEU A 372 -1.95 -16.71 -10.11
CA LEU A 372 -1.40 -17.73 -11.00
C LEU A 372 -0.55 -17.07 -12.11
N LYS A 373 0.76 -17.25 -12.00
CA LYS A 373 1.75 -16.72 -12.94
C LYS A 373 2.88 -17.71 -13.07
N VAL A 374 3.44 -17.85 -14.26
CA VAL A 374 4.62 -18.68 -14.52
C VAL A 374 5.73 -17.79 -15.06
N PHE A 375 6.93 -17.94 -14.50
CA PHE A 375 8.09 -17.11 -14.77
C PHE A 375 9.28 -17.95 -15.20
N ARG A 376 10.15 -17.36 -16.02
CA ARG A 376 11.53 -17.83 -16.14
C ARG A 376 12.30 -17.47 -14.87
N GLY A 377 12.92 -18.45 -14.24
CA GLY A 377 13.65 -18.35 -12.99
C GLY A 377 14.77 -17.30 -13.04
N SER A 378 15.52 -17.25 -14.15
CA SER A 378 16.58 -16.24 -14.36
C SER A 378 16.06 -14.80 -14.34
N VAL A 379 14.82 -14.57 -14.79
CA VAL A 379 14.23 -13.22 -14.86
C VAL A 379 13.63 -12.82 -13.52
N ILE A 380 12.81 -13.68 -12.91
CA ILE A 380 12.14 -13.32 -11.64
C ILE A 380 13.13 -13.14 -10.48
N ARG A 381 14.26 -13.87 -10.47
CA ARG A 381 15.31 -13.68 -9.44
C ARG A 381 16.03 -12.33 -9.52
N SER A 382 16.02 -11.67 -10.68
CA SER A 382 16.54 -10.30 -10.83
C SER A 382 15.61 -9.23 -10.23
N VAL A 383 14.38 -9.63 -9.87
CA VAL A 383 13.34 -8.77 -9.34
C VAL A 383 13.15 -9.02 -7.85
N ARG A 384 13.23 -7.94 -7.06
CA ARG A 384 12.87 -7.96 -5.63
C ARG A 384 11.50 -7.35 -5.42
N LEU A 385 10.63 -8.07 -4.71
CA LEU A 385 9.27 -7.65 -4.38
C LEU A 385 9.24 -6.97 -3.00
N TYR A 386 8.61 -5.79 -2.93
CA TYR A 386 8.43 -5.02 -1.69
C TYR A 386 6.99 -4.52 -1.54
N GLY A 387 6.55 -4.21 -0.32
CA GLY A 387 5.23 -3.60 -0.07
C GLY A 387 4.07 -4.46 -0.60
N GLU A 388 3.30 -3.96 -1.57
CA GLU A 388 2.18 -4.66 -2.22
C GLU A 388 2.50 -5.06 -3.69
N MET A 389 3.78 -5.19 -4.04
CA MET A 389 4.25 -5.41 -5.41
C MET A 389 3.84 -6.75 -6.03
N HIS A 390 3.42 -7.76 -5.26
CA HIS A 390 3.00 -9.07 -5.80
C HIS A 390 1.87 -8.97 -6.85
N ARG A 391 1.04 -7.91 -6.78
CA ARG A 391 -0.03 -7.63 -7.75
C ARG A 391 0.49 -7.01 -9.05
N PHE A 392 1.69 -6.43 -9.01
CA PHE A 392 2.28 -5.66 -10.10
C PHE A 392 3.52 -6.34 -10.68
N ILE A 393 3.73 -7.63 -10.38
CA ILE A 393 4.85 -8.41 -10.92
C ILE A 393 4.98 -8.28 -12.45
N PRO A 394 3.90 -8.36 -13.26
CA PRO A 394 4.05 -8.20 -14.71
C PRO A 394 4.53 -6.81 -15.13
N ALA A 395 4.11 -5.78 -14.40
CA ALA A 395 4.55 -4.40 -14.64
C ALA A 395 6.03 -4.22 -14.29
N TRP A 396 6.49 -4.90 -13.24
CA TRP A 396 7.89 -4.83 -12.83
C TRP A 396 8.81 -5.67 -13.70
N LEU A 397 8.37 -6.85 -14.15
CA LEU A 397 9.14 -7.64 -15.11
C LEU A 397 9.39 -6.87 -16.41
N ALA A 398 8.46 -6.01 -16.83
CA ALA A 398 8.65 -5.12 -17.98
C ALA A 398 9.83 -4.14 -17.85
N THR A 399 10.41 -3.98 -16.66
CA THR A 399 11.63 -3.17 -16.44
C THR A 399 12.92 -3.95 -16.64
N VAL A 400 12.86 -5.29 -16.61
CA VAL A 400 14.02 -6.19 -16.75
C VAL A 400 13.94 -7.07 -18.01
N THR A 401 12.76 -7.20 -18.61
CA THR A 401 12.54 -7.87 -19.90
C THR A 401 11.72 -7.02 -20.86
N THR A 402 11.72 -7.40 -22.13
CA THR A 402 10.93 -6.77 -23.18
C THR A 402 9.44 -7.10 -23.02
N PRO A 403 8.52 -6.13 -23.12
CA PRO A 403 7.08 -6.36 -23.03
C PRO A 403 6.51 -7.45 -23.95
N ARG A 404 7.19 -7.75 -25.07
CA ARG A 404 6.81 -8.81 -26.02
C ARG A 404 7.00 -10.24 -25.47
N ARG A 405 7.86 -10.42 -24.47
CA ARG A 405 8.12 -11.71 -23.81
C ARG A 405 7.19 -11.94 -22.61
N ILE A 406 6.12 -11.15 -22.50
CA ILE A 406 5.10 -11.24 -21.45
C ILE A 406 3.76 -11.49 -22.13
N SER A 407 3.16 -12.65 -21.87
CA SER A 407 1.84 -13.04 -22.38
C SER A 407 0.85 -13.31 -21.25
N GLU A 408 -0.43 -13.36 -21.60
CA GLU A 408 -1.48 -13.92 -20.77
C GLU A 408 -1.99 -15.25 -21.32
N GLU A 409 -2.56 -16.06 -20.43
CA GLU A 409 -3.24 -17.32 -20.73
C GLU A 409 -4.57 -17.35 -19.97
N VAL A 410 -5.67 -17.78 -20.61
CA VAL A 410 -6.95 -17.92 -19.92
C VAL A 410 -6.83 -19.04 -18.89
N VAL A 411 -7.22 -18.77 -17.65
CA VAL A 411 -7.17 -19.75 -16.54
C VAL A 411 -8.54 -19.97 -15.94
N THR A 412 -8.73 -21.18 -15.42
CA THR A 412 -9.93 -21.62 -14.71
C THR A 412 -9.91 -21.02 -13.31
N HIS A 413 -11.03 -20.42 -12.91
CA HIS A 413 -11.17 -19.77 -11.62
C HIS A 413 -12.41 -20.26 -10.88
N HIS A 414 -12.19 -20.86 -9.72
CA HIS A 414 -13.24 -21.42 -8.87
C HIS A 414 -13.72 -20.39 -7.84
N ALA A 415 -14.94 -20.55 -7.37
CA ALA A 415 -15.42 -19.78 -6.21
C ALA A 415 -14.66 -20.25 -4.96
N ARG A 416 -14.45 -19.33 -4.01
CA ARG A 416 -13.78 -19.67 -2.74
C ARG A 416 -14.62 -20.69 -1.98
N ILE A 417 -14.03 -21.82 -1.62
CA ILE A 417 -14.70 -22.90 -0.88
C ILE A 417 -14.67 -22.63 0.63
N HIS A 418 -13.53 -22.13 1.15
CA HIS A 418 -13.33 -21.84 2.58
C HIS A 418 -12.80 -20.41 2.82
N GLY A 419 -13.29 -19.76 3.89
CA GLY A 419 -12.78 -18.47 4.38
C GLY A 419 -13.58 -17.21 3.96
N GLN A 420 -13.62 -16.20 4.84
CA GLN A 420 -14.30 -14.92 4.57
C GLN A 420 -13.42 -13.95 3.76
N SER A 421 -14.03 -13.21 2.83
CA SER A 421 -13.32 -12.15 2.08
C SER A 421 -13.07 -10.95 3.01
N LYS A 422 -11.80 -10.66 3.33
CA LYS A 422 -11.40 -9.54 4.20
C LYS A 422 -11.37 -8.16 3.49
N TYR A 423 -11.97 -7.99 2.30
CA TYR A 423 -11.67 -6.88 1.40
C TYR A 423 -12.84 -5.91 1.13
N GLY A 424 -12.85 -4.78 1.85
CA GLY A 424 -13.83 -3.68 1.73
C GLY A 424 -13.41 -2.46 0.88
N ILE A 425 -14.24 -1.40 0.90
CA ILE A 425 -14.14 -0.15 0.11
C ILE A 425 -12.83 0.64 0.33
N SER A 426 -12.18 0.47 1.49
CA SER A 426 -10.84 1.03 1.77
C SER A 426 -9.76 0.53 0.80
N ARG A 427 -10.06 -0.48 -0.02
CA ARG A 427 -9.21 -0.94 -1.13
C ARG A 427 -9.22 0.02 -2.31
N THR A 428 -10.31 0.72 -2.63
CA THR A 428 -10.34 1.56 -3.85
C THR A 428 -9.36 2.74 -3.75
N PHE A 429 -9.34 3.43 -2.61
CA PHE A 429 -8.36 4.49 -2.35
C PHE A 429 -6.93 3.96 -2.26
N ARG A 430 -6.72 2.82 -1.61
CA ARG A 430 -5.42 2.14 -1.58
C ARG A 430 -4.94 1.76 -2.98
N VAL A 431 -5.81 1.24 -3.84
CA VAL A 431 -5.48 0.88 -5.22
C VAL A 431 -5.10 2.13 -6.03
N VAL A 432 -5.77 3.26 -5.85
CA VAL A 432 -5.39 4.52 -6.50
C VAL A 432 -4.02 5.00 -6.02
N LEU A 433 -3.77 4.96 -4.71
CA LEU A 433 -2.45 5.28 -4.15
C LEU A 433 -1.38 4.30 -4.64
N ASP A 434 -1.65 3.00 -4.64
CA ASP A 434 -0.76 1.94 -5.15
C ASP A 434 -0.42 2.20 -6.63
N LEU A 435 -1.38 2.67 -7.44
CA LEU A 435 -1.17 3.05 -8.83
C LEU A 435 -0.28 4.28 -9.00
N VAL A 436 -0.48 5.30 -8.17
CA VAL A 436 0.38 6.49 -8.16
C VAL A 436 1.80 6.12 -7.72
N PHE A 437 1.93 5.32 -6.67
CA PHE A 437 3.22 4.79 -6.21
C PHE A 437 3.90 3.96 -7.29
N MET A 438 3.17 3.06 -7.93
CA MET A 438 3.70 2.23 -9.01
C MET A 438 4.12 3.09 -10.20
N PHE A 439 3.31 4.05 -10.64
CA PHE A 439 3.66 4.99 -11.71
C PHE A 439 4.95 5.75 -11.38
N PHE A 440 5.04 6.27 -10.14
CA PHE A 440 6.22 6.94 -9.64
C PHE A 440 7.45 6.03 -9.67
N PHE A 441 7.38 4.83 -9.09
CA PHE A 441 8.50 3.90 -9.07
C PHE A 441 8.90 3.44 -10.47
N MET A 442 7.95 3.11 -11.33
CA MET A 442 8.26 2.65 -12.68
C MET A 442 8.93 3.72 -13.54
N ARG A 443 8.44 4.97 -13.46
CA ARG A 443 8.92 6.05 -14.35
C ARG A 443 10.06 6.85 -13.75
N TYR A 444 10.13 6.94 -12.42
CA TYR A 444 11.00 7.88 -11.71
C TYR A 444 11.84 7.23 -10.60
N ARG A 445 11.88 5.89 -10.40
CA ARG A 445 12.73 5.26 -9.36
C ARG A 445 14.19 5.67 -9.42
N THR A 446 14.76 5.73 -10.63
CA THR A 446 16.17 6.09 -10.84
C THR A 446 16.41 7.59 -10.87
N ARG A 447 15.33 8.39 -10.97
CA ARG A 447 15.38 9.86 -11.06
C ARG A 447 14.18 10.51 -10.37
N PRO A 448 13.94 10.27 -9.07
CA PRO A 448 12.74 10.75 -8.39
C PRO A 448 12.67 12.27 -8.33
N GLY A 449 13.82 12.95 -8.47
CA GLY A 449 13.89 14.40 -8.62
C GLY A 449 13.07 14.95 -9.79
N HIS A 450 12.94 14.22 -10.90
CA HIS A 450 12.13 14.68 -12.03
C HIS A 450 10.63 14.71 -11.74
N PHE A 451 10.13 13.80 -10.89
CA PHE A 451 8.71 13.77 -10.53
C PHE A 451 8.32 14.96 -9.64
N PHE A 452 9.00 15.09 -8.50
CA PHE A 452 8.70 16.15 -7.55
C PHE A 452 9.19 17.52 -8.04
N GLY A 453 10.33 17.56 -8.74
CA GLY A 453 10.85 18.78 -9.36
C GLY A 453 9.95 19.29 -10.48
N GLY A 454 9.40 18.41 -11.31
CA GLY A 454 8.44 18.80 -12.36
C GLY A 454 7.17 19.41 -11.79
N ILE A 455 6.55 18.75 -10.78
CA ILE A 455 5.39 19.30 -10.06
C ILE A 455 5.76 20.64 -9.41
N GLY A 456 6.94 20.71 -8.78
CA GLY A 456 7.41 21.90 -8.08
C GLY A 456 7.58 23.11 -8.98
N ILE A 457 8.18 22.92 -10.16
CA ILE A 457 8.35 23.97 -11.16
C ILE A 457 6.99 24.47 -11.66
N VAL A 458 6.05 23.57 -11.99
CA VAL A 458 4.71 23.96 -12.46
C VAL A 458 3.97 24.78 -11.40
N LEU A 459 3.92 24.31 -10.15
CA LEU A 459 3.28 25.05 -9.06
C LEU A 459 3.97 26.39 -8.80
N GLY A 460 5.31 26.41 -8.83
CA GLY A 460 6.12 27.61 -8.65
C GLY A 460 5.87 28.66 -9.73
N VAL A 461 5.79 28.25 -11.00
CA VAL A 461 5.50 29.14 -12.13
C VAL A 461 4.08 29.69 -12.02
N ILE A 462 3.07 28.84 -11.76
CA ILE A 462 1.68 29.31 -11.60
C ILE A 462 1.58 30.30 -10.43
N GLY A 463 2.18 29.96 -9.28
CA GLY A 463 2.21 30.85 -8.12
C GLY A 463 2.91 32.18 -8.42
N SER A 464 4.05 32.14 -9.10
CA SER A 464 4.83 33.33 -9.47
C SER A 464 4.07 34.22 -10.45
N LEU A 465 3.35 33.65 -11.44
CA LEU A 465 2.52 34.40 -12.37
C LEU A 465 1.36 35.12 -11.66
N ILE A 466 0.71 34.44 -10.70
CA ILE A 466 -0.34 35.05 -9.88
C ILE A 466 0.22 36.23 -9.07
N LEU A 467 1.39 36.05 -8.44
CA LEU A 467 2.03 37.11 -7.67
C LEU A 467 2.51 38.26 -8.55
N ALA A 468 3.06 37.98 -9.74
CA ALA A 468 3.48 38.99 -10.71
C ALA A 468 2.29 39.82 -11.22
N TYR A 469 1.16 39.16 -11.50
CA TYR A 469 -0.09 39.83 -11.85
C TYR A 469 -0.58 40.77 -10.74
N LEU A 470 -0.59 40.30 -9.49
CA LEU A 470 -0.99 41.14 -8.35
C LEU A 470 0.00 42.27 -8.08
N PHE A 471 1.29 42.03 -8.29
CA PHE A 471 2.32 43.06 -8.22
C PHE A 471 2.08 44.15 -9.26
N ALA A 472 1.79 43.78 -10.52
CA ALA A 472 1.44 44.73 -11.57
C ALA A 472 0.21 45.57 -11.20
N ILE A 473 -0.85 44.95 -10.65
CA ILE A 473 -2.04 45.69 -10.17
C ILE A 473 -1.68 46.69 -9.07
N LYS A 474 -0.82 46.31 -8.13
CA LYS A 474 -0.41 47.18 -7.04
C LYS A 474 0.42 48.37 -7.54
N VAL A 475 1.34 48.14 -8.47
CA VAL A 475 2.27 49.17 -8.95
C VAL A 475 1.63 50.09 -10.00
N PHE A 476 0.92 49.54 -10.98
CA PHE A 476 0.37 50.33 -12.08
C PHE A 476 -1.02 50.92 -11.78
N TRP A 477 -1.83 50.25 -10.98
CA TRP A 477 -3.20 50.69 -10.66
C TRP A 477 -3.40 51.14 -9.21
N GLY A 478 -2.36 51.06 -8.36
CA GLY A 478 -2.43 51.52 -6.97
C GLY A 478 -3.46 50.80 -6.09
N GLN A 479 -4.03 49.68 -6.55
CA GLN A 479 -5.11 49.01 -5.83
C GLN A 479 -4.60 48.17 -4.66
N ALA A 480 -5.41 48.10 -3.59
CA ALA A 480 -5.14 47.22 -2.47
C ALA A 480 -5.28 45.74 -2.89
N ILE A 481 -4.21 44.97 -2.65
CA ILE A 481 -4.13 43.53 -3.00
C ILE A 481 -4.27 42.58 -1.81
N GLY A 482 -4.16 43.10 -0.57
CA GLY A 482 -4.06 42.28 0.65
C GLY A 482 -5.28 41.40 0.96
N THR A 483 -6.47 41.79 0.51
CA THR A 483 -7.73 41.07 0.74
C THR A 483 -8.06 40.06 -0.36
N ARG A 484 -7.26 40.00 -1.45
CA ARG A 484 -7.56 39.12 -2.58
C ARG A 484 -7.11 37.69 -2.26
N PRO A 485 -8.00 36.68 -2.34
CA PRO A 485 -7.63 35.27 -2.10
C PRO A 485 -6.45 34.80 -2.97
N MET A 486 -6.34 35.34 -4.19
CA MET A 486 -5.23 35.07 -5.11
C MET A 486 -3.85 35.36 -4.52
N LEU A 487 -3.70 36.33 -3.62
CA LEU A 487 -2.40 36.64 -3.00
C LEU A 487 -1.93 35.46 -2.12
N ILE A 488 -2.84 34.96 -1.29
CA ILE A 488 -2.60 33.81 -0.40
C ILE A 488 -2.37 32.55 -1.24
N THR A 489 -3.20 32.33 -2.26
CA THR A 489 -3.04 31.19 -3.18
C THR A 489 -1.71 31.22 -3.91
N GLY A 490 -1.31 32.36 -4.48
CA GLY A 490 -0.04 32.52 -5.19
C GLY A 490 1.16 32.26 -4.28
N PHE A 491 1.14 32.81 -3.07
CA PHE A 491 2.17 32.58 -2.05
C PHE A 491 2.31 31.10 -1.67
N PHE A 492 1.21 30.43 -1.34
CA PHE A 492 1.25 29.01 -0.99
C PHE A 492 1.63 28.11 -2.15
N LEU A 493 1.29 28.47 -3.40
CA LEU A 493 1.72 27.74 -4.60
C LEU A 493 3.24 27.85 -4.81
N VAL A 494 3.84 29.02 -4.59
CA VAL A 494 5.30 29.17 -4.65
C VAL A 494 5.98 28.35 -3.56
N ILE A 495 5.47 28.39 -2.33
CA ILE A 495 6.02 27.57 -1.23
C ILE A 495 5.87 26.08 -1.51
N ALA A 496 4.69 25.62 -1.96
CA ALA A 496 4.47 24.22 -2.32
C ALA A 496 5.39 23.80 -3.47
N GLY A 497 5.61 24.69 -4.45
CA GLY A 497 6.54 24.49 -5.54
C GLY A 497 7.98 24.27 -5.06
N LEU A 498 8.47 25.17 -4.21
CA LEU A 498 9.79 25.07 -3.60
C LEU A 498 9.95 23.80 -2.75
N GLN A 499 8.94 23.45 -1.94
CA GLN A 499 8.94 22.23 -1.12
C GLN A 499 8.97 20.96 -1.96
N ALA A 500 8.28 20.94 -3.11
CA ALA A 500 8.31 19.81 -4.02
C ALA A 500 9.69 19.68 -4.69
N VAL A 501 10.31 20.77 -5.12
CA VAL A 501 11.68 20.76 -5.68
C VAL A 501 12.69 20.21 -4.66
N THR A 502 12.67 20.72 -3.42
CA THR A 502 13.60 20.26 -2.37
C THR A 502 13.35 18.80 -2.00
N SER A 503 12.09 18.37 -1.92
CA SER A 503 11.72 16.96 -1.73
C SER A 503 12.25 16.08 -2.86
N GLY A 504 12.24 16.57 -4.10
CA GLY A 504 12.82 15.89 -5.26
C GLY A 504 14.33 15.66 -5.14
N VAL A 505 15.08 16.68 -4.72
CA VAL A 505 16.52 16.56 -4.48
C VAL A 505 16.81 15.57 -3.35
N LEU A 506 16.07 15.64 -2.25
CA LEU A 506 16.21 14.68 -1.14
C LEU A 506 15.89 13.25 -1.59
N ALA A 507 14.82 13.06 -2.36
CA ALA A 507 14.44 11.75 -2.89
C ALA A 507 15.52 11.19 -3.82
N GLU A 508 16.16 12.04 -4.63
CA GLU A 508 17.28 11.65 -5.52
C GLU A 508 18.47 11.15 -4.71
N MET A 509 18.85 11.87 -3.64
CA MET A 509 19.94 11.47 -2.75
C MET A 509 19.62 10.17 -2.02
N LEU A 510 18.42 10.04 -1.46
CA LEU A 510 17.97 8.83 -0.76
C LEU A 510 17.91 7.62 -1.69
N SER A 511 17.48 7.80 -2.94
CA SER A 511 17.44 6.71 -3.93
C SER A 511 18.86 6.19 -4.23
N ARG A 512 19.85 7.08 -4.39
CA ARG A 512 21.26 6.70 -4.62
C ARG A 512 21.84 5.92 -3.44
N ILE A 513 21.65 6.43 -2.22
CA ILE A 513 22.09 5.75 -0.99
C ILE A 513 21.42 4.37 -0.86
N TYR A 514 20.11 4.27 -1.15
CA TYR A 514 19.38 3.01 -1.08
C TYR A 514 19.86 1.99 -2.12
N LEU A 515 20.13 2.41 -3.35
CA LEU A 515 20.64 1.54 -4.41
C LEU A 515 22.06 1.03 -4.08
N GLU A 516 22.89 1.86 -3.43
CA GLU A 516 24.22 1.46 -2.96
C GLU A 516 24.17 0.51 -1.74
N ALA A 517 23.16 0.64 -0.87
CA ALA A 517 23.04 -0.11 0.37
C ALA A 517 22.32 -1.47 0.24
N ASN A 518 21.90 -1.88 -0.97
CA ASN A 518 20.98 -3.00 -1.17
C ASN A 518 21.63 -4.38 -0.93
N GLY A 519 21.71 -4.76 0.35
CA GLY A 519 22.02 -6.11 0.83
C GLY A 519 21.04 -6.64 1.91
N THR A 520 20.01 -5.88 2.28
CA THR A 520 19.06 -6.27 3.35
C THR A 520 17.80 -6.95 2.80
N LEU A 521 17.54 -8.17 3.27
CA LEU A 521 16.35 -8.96 2.92
C LEU A 521 15.08 -8.38 3.57
N ALA A 522 13.95 -8.47 2.88
CA ALA A 522 12.66 -7.92 3.34
C ALA A 522 11.94 -8.78 4.41
N TYR A 523 12.47 -9.96 4.72
CA TYR A 523 11.88 -10.92 5.64
C TYR A 523 12.95 -11.61 6.48
N VAL A 524 12.51 -12.28 7.56
CA VAL A 524 13.36 -13.18 8.36
C VAL A 524 12.68 -14.54 8.38
N ALA A 525 13.34 -15.53 7.78
CA ALA A 525 12.90 -16.92 7.80
C ALA A 525 13.52 -17.68 8.97
N ARG A 526 12.79 -18.67 9.51
CA ARG A 526 13.37 -19.59 10.50
C ARG A 526 14.38 -20.53 9.82
N PRO A 527 15.47 -20.92 10.51
CA PRO A 527 16.38 -21.94 10.00
C PRO A 527 15.60 -23.23 9.71
N GLN A 528 15.75 -23.76 8.50
CA GLN A 528 15.20 -25.06 8.14
C GLN A 528 16.29 -26.09 7.90
N PRO A 529 15.99 -27.39 8.11
CA PRO A 529 16.88 -28.44 7.67
C PRO A 529 17.07 -28.31 6.16
N ALA A 530 18.34 -28.29 5.71
CA ALA A 530 18.63 -28.34 4.28
C ALA A 530 17.95 -29.57 3.66
N PRO A 531 17.46 -29.49 2.41
CA PRO A 531 16.99 -30.67 1.69
C PRO A 531 18.08 -31.76 1.74
N GLY A 532 17.73 -32.99 2.13
CA GLY A 532 18.70 -34.09 2.18
C GLY A 532 19.25 -34.42 0.79
N GLU A 533 20.40 -35.09 0.72
CA GLU A 533 21.21 -35.36 -0.49
C GLU A 533 20.53 -36.16 -1.62
N GLY A 534 19.26 -36.53 -1.51
CA GLY A 534 18.44 -36.96 -2.64
C GLY A 534 17.76 -35.73 -3.23
N ASP A 535 17.97 -35.47 -4.53
CA ASP A 535 17.77 -34.24 -5.32
C ASP A 535 16.58 -33.28 -4.99
N GLY A 536 15.64 -33.62 -4.12
CA GLY A 536 14.58 -32.70 -3.66
C GLY A 536 13.55 -32.39 -4.74
N TRP A 537 13.58 -33.16 -5.83
CA TRP A 537 12.70 -33.05 -6.98
C TRP A 537 11.83 -34.29 -7.06
N GLN A 538 10.58 -34.10 -7.46
CA GLN A 538 9.74 -35.20 -7.94
C GLN A 538 10.12 -35.44 -9.39
N TRP A 539 10.76 -36.58 -9.65
CA TRP A 539 11.11 -36.97 -11.01
C TRP A 539 9.90 -37.63 -11.68
N PRO A 540 9.71 -37.43 -13.00
CA PRO A 540 8.69 -38.14 -13.74
C PRO A 540 8.91 -39.65 -13.60
N SER A 541 7.82 -40.39 -13.41
CA SER A 541 7.81 -41.86 -13.51
C SER A 541 8.41 -42.22 -14.88
N LYS A 542 9.55 -42.92 -14.91
CA LYS A 542 10.23 -43.29 -16.17
C LYS A 542 9.18 -43.82 -17.16
N PRO A 543 9.06 -43.26 -18.38
CA PRO A 543 8.31 -43.95 -19.42
C PRO A 543 8.99 -45.31 -19.63
N ALA A 544 8.19 -46.37 -19.72
CA ALA A 544 8.68 -47.70 -20.09
C ALA A 544 9.53 -47.53 -21.35
N VAL A 545 10.81 -47.89 -21.26
CA VAL A 545 11.73 -47.86 -22.40
C VAL A 545 11.09 -48.72 -23.49
N VAL A 546 10.57 -48.08 -24.54
CA VAL A 546 10.24 -48.78 -25.78
C VAL A 546 11.59 -49.18 -26.36
N GLU A 547 12.02 -50.42 -26.10
CA GLU A 547 13.17 -51.01 -26.75
C GLU A 547 12.98 -50.85 -28.26
N LYS A 548 13.84 -50.05 -28.89
CA LYS A 548 13.93 -50.04 -30.36
C LYS A 548 14.20 -51.49 -30.81
N PRO A 549 13.47 -52.01 -31.81
CA PRO A 549 13.75 -53.34 -32.33
C PRO A 549 15.20 -53.38 -32.79
N LYS A 550 15.98 -54.33 -32.27
CA LYS A 550 17.34 -54.61 -32.74
C LYS A 550 17.28 -54.76 -34.27
N ALA A 551 17.94 -53.84 -34.97
CA ALA A 551 18.14 -53.96 -36.41
C ALA A 551 18.83 -55.32 -36.66
N ARG A 552 18.10 -56.25 -37.28
CA ARG A 552 18.69 -57.47 -37.82
C ARG A 552 19.69 -57.05 -38.89
N ARG A 553 20.96 -57.31 -38.63
CA ARG A 553 21.99 -57.35 -39.68
C ARG A 553 21.52 -58.29 -40.79
N LYS A 554 21.48 -57.77 -42.01
CA LYS A 554 21.73 -58.52 -43.24
C LYS A 554 22.69 -57.72 -44.09
#